data_AF-H0ENH6-F1
#
_entry.id   AF-H0ENH6-F1
#
_cell.length_a   1.000
_cell.length_b   1.000
_cell.length_c   1.000
_cell.angle_alpha   90.00
_cell.angle_beta   90.00
_cell.angle_gamma   90.00
#
_symmetry.space_group_name_H-M   'P 1'
#
loop_
_entity.id
_entity.type
_entity.pdbx_description
1 polymer ?
#
loop_
_entity_poly.entity_id
_entity_poly.type
_entity_poly.pdbx_seq_one_letter_code
_entity_poly.pdbx_strand_id
1 'polypeptide(L)'
;MKNCTSAMYVSHRKHTYPDREDSIVLWSIAGFSSSSPIPDVLSAPTAHERQTSTRSAFSPPALTDGAPLQYTRLLQFDIPEGDIVWMRFSLFPGTETTGPVLAFCNKFSKVSFWDLRRLEEYASIISTPEKIKDPVLRPKFLNPYQRRQRGRGIIRGRRRSNSPTDSTASQRSGGDVAGTVDWEKSKAGWEMRYAMDDPLKDLAPHREEVVKGLDFCGRQAAWSPDGRWCVVVGSMGVWAVLQRWGNKATEPHN
;
A
#
# COMPACT_ATOMS: atom_id res chain seq x y z
N MET A 1 -12.40 -2.47 22.42
CA MET A 1 -11.75 -3.20 21.30
C MET A 1 -12.50 -2.86 20.03
N LYS A 2 -11.82 -2.44 18.95
CA LYS A 2 -12.48 -2.23 17.65
C LYS A 2 -12.86 -3.62 17.10
N ASN A 3 -14.04 -3.76 16.51
CA ASN A 3 -14.49 -5.02 15.93
C ASN A 3 -13.56 -5.41 14.76
N CYS A 4 -12.97 -6.59 14.82
CA CYS A 4 -12.14 -7.14 13.75
C CYS A 4 -12.94 -8.19 12.98
N THR A 5 -13.02 -8.04 11.66
CA THR A 5 -13.66 -8.99 10.74
C THR A 5 -12.71 -9.46 9.63
N SER A 6 -11.54 -8.84 9.51
CA SER A 6 -10.60 -9.03 8.41
C SER A 6 -9.19 -9.35 8.91
N ALA A 7 -8.42 -10.04 8.07
CA ALA A 7 -7.03 -10.41 8.30
C ALA A 7 -6.16 -10.04 7.10
N MET A 8 -4.87 -9.88 7.33
CA MET A 8 -3.88 -9.66 6.28
C MET A 8 -2.78 -10.71 6.36
N TYR A 9 -2.29 -11.16 5.21
CA TYR A 9 -1.13 -12.03 5.10
C TYR A 9 -0.29 -11.67 3.88
N VAL A 10 0.96 -12.13 3.85
CA VAL A 10 1.80 -12.02 2.67
C VAL A 10 1.56 -13.24 1.78
N SER A 11 1.05 -13.02 0.58
CA SER A 11 0.93 -14.06 -0.44
C SER A 11 2.25 -14.14 -1.21
N HIS A 12 2.76 -15.36 -1.34
CA HIS A 12 3.88 -15.65 -2.24
C HIS A 12 3.58 -16.96 -2.97
N ARG A 13 3.35 -16.89 -4.28
CA ARG A 13 3.09 -18.09 -5.09
C ARG A 13 4.29 -18.38 -5.99
N LYS A 14 5.01 -19.47 -5.70
CA LYS A 14 6.16 -19.92 -6.50
C LYS A 14 5.77 -21.02 -7.51
N HIS A 15 6.19 -20.81 -8.76
CA HIS A 15 6.56 -21.84 -9.74
C HIS A 15 5.52 -22.70 -10.49
N THR A 16 4.22 -22.39 -10.49
CA THR A 16 3.25 -23.20 -11.30
C THR A 16 2.37 -22.42 -12.28
N TYR A 17 2.33 -21.09 -12.21
CA TYR A 17 1.61 -20.24 -13.17
C TYR A 17 2.44 -18.99 -13.48
N PRO A 18 2.26 -18.33 -14.64
CA PRO A 18 2.95 -17.08 -14.98
C PRO A 18 2.66 -15.93 -14.01
N ASP A 19 1.61 -16.06 -13.19
CA ASP A 19 1.18 -15.06 -12.23
C ASP A 19 1.93 -15.22 -10.90
N ARG A 20 3.02 -14.48 -10.74
CA ARG A 20 3.67 -14.27 -9.44
C ARG A 20 2.77 -13.37 -8.60
N GLU A 21 2.14 -13.93 -7.57
CA GLU A 21 1.55 -13.14 -6.49
C GLU A 21 2.66 -12.74 -5.52
N ASP A 22 3.23 -11.57 -5.72
CA ASP A 22 4.06 -10.91 -4.70
C ASP A 22 3.25 -9.75 -4.12
N SER A 23 2.35 -10.08 -3.20
CA SER A 23 1.41 -9.09 -2.66
C SER A 23 1.06 -9.34 -1.20
N ILE A 24 0.61 -8.28 -0.52
CA ILE A 24 -0.04 -8.38 0.78
C ILE A 24 -1.54 -8.45 0.51
N VAL A 25 -2.20 -9.50 0.99
CA VAL A 25 -3.61 -9.75 0.72
C VAL A 25 -4.44 -9.42 1.96
N LEU A 26 -5.40 -8.52 1.79
CA LEU A 26 -6.47 -8.28 2.76
C LEU A 26 -7.67 -9.15 2.41
N TRP A 27 -8.15 -9.90 3.38
CA TRP A 27 -9.27 -10.82 3.21
C TRP A 27 -10.12 -10.89 4.48
N SER A 28 -11.34 -11.42 4.36
CA SER A 28 -12.25 -11.64 5.47
C SER A 28 -12.71 -13.08 5.53
N ILE A 29 -12.98 -13.55 6.75
CA ILE A 29 -13.59 -14.86 7.00
C ILE A 29 -15.11 -14.65 7.00
N ALA A 30 -15.83 -15.41 6.17
CA ALA A 30 -17.28 -15.31 6.12
C ALA A 30 -17.90 -15.69 7.47
N GLY A 31 -18.87 -14.88 7.92
CA GLY A 31 -19.55 -15.07 9.20
C GLY A 31 -18.72 -14.75 10.46
N PHE A 32 -17.43 -14.41 10.33
CA PHE A 32 -16.61 -14.05 11.48
C PHE A 32 -16.86 -12.62 11.94
N SER A 33 -17.05 -12.44 13.25
CA SER A 33 -16.96 -11.14 13.92
C SER A 33 -16.40 -11.33 15.33
N SER A 34 -15.44 -10.49 15.71
CA SER A 34 -14.94 -10.48 17.09
C SER A 34 -15.97 -10.03 18.14
N SER A 35 -17.09 -9.46 17.71
CA SER A 35 -18.20 -9.10 18.61
C SER A 35 -19.15 -10.28 18.87
N SER A 36 -19.06 -11.34 18.08
CA SER A 36 -19.84 -12.55 18.29
C SER A 36 -19.28 -13.33 19.49
N PRO A 37 -20.12 -14.16 20.16
CA PRO A 37 -19.63 -15.08 21.17
C PRO A 37 -18.51 -15.96 20.62
N ILE A 38 -17.53 -16.30 21.47
CA ILE A 38 -16.48 -17.25 21.13
C ILE A 38 -17.16 -18.60 20.82
N PRO A 39 -16.93 -19.20 19.64
CA PRO A 39 -17.52 -20.49 19.29
C PRO A 39 -17.08 -21.59 20.27
N ASP A 40 -17.97 -22.54 20.54
CA ASP A 40 -17.63 -23.71 21.35
C ASP A 40 -16.60 -24.59 20.64
N VAL A 41 -15.74 -25.29 21.39
CA VAL A 41 -14.69 -26.16 20.84
C VAL A 41 -15.28 -27.26 19.96
N LEU A 42 -16.49 -27.75 20.29
CA LEU A 42 -17.18 -28.78 19.50
C LEU A 42 -17.72 -28.25 18.16
N SER A 43 -17.77 -26.93 17.96
CA SER A 43 -18.15 -26.31 16.69
C SER A 43 -17.00 -26.23 15.68
N ALA A 44 -15.77 -26.55 16.10
CA ALA A 44 -14.61 -26.54 15.22
C ALA A 44 -14.75 -27.60 14.10
N PRO A 45 -14.50 -27.23 12.83
CA PRO A 45 -14.62 -28.17 11.72
C PRO A 45 -13.53 -29.25 11.78
N THR A 46 -13.89 -30.47 11.39
CA THR A 46 -12.99 -31.61 11.36
C THR A 46 -12.42 -31.86 9.96
N ALA A 47 -11.27 -32.55 9.89
CA ALA A 47 -10.59 -32.87 8.64
C ALA A 47 -11.13 -34.14 7.93
N HIS A 48 -12.29 -34.65 8.34
CA HIS A 48 -12.84 -35.91 7.81
C HIS A 48 -13.13 -35.83 6.30
N GLU A 49 -13.62 -34.69 5.83
CA GLU A 49 -13.97 -34.48 4.42
C GLU A 49 -12.74 -34.01 3.62
N ARG A 50 -11.82 -34.92 3.25
CA ARG A 50 -10.53 -34.57 2.62
C ARG A 50 -10.60 -33.77 1.32
N GLN A 51 -11.78 -33.66 0.70
CA GLN A 51 -11.97 -32.94 -0.56
C GLN A 51 -12.04 -31.41 -0.38
N THR A 52 -12.30 -30.91 0.83
CA THR A 52 -12.35 -29.46 1.09
C THR A 52 -10.99 -28.92 1.55
N SER A 53 -10.43 -27.98 0.77
CA SER A 53 -9.19 -27.28 1.10
C SER A 53 -9.36 -26.18 2.15
N THR A 54 -10.61 -25.72 2.35
CA THR A 54 -10.96 -24.67 3.33
C THR A 54 -12.11 -25.15 4.20
N ARG A 55 -12.03 -24.84 5.50
CA ARG A 55 -13.06 -25.15 6.51
C ARG A 55 -13.19 -23.98 7.47
N SER A 56 -14.41 -23.70 7.91
CA SER A 56 -14.69 -22.61 8.85
C SER A 56 -15.73 -23.04 9.88
N ALA A 57 -15.54 -22.64 11.14
CA ALA A 57 -16.56 -22.76 12.19
C ALA A 57 -17.64 -21.66 12.06
N PHE A 58 -17.35 -20.60 11.30
CA PHE A 58 -18.19 -19.40 11.18
C PHE A 58 -19.15 -19.46 9.99
N SER A 59 -18.98 -20.43 9.10
CA SER A 59 -19.82 -20.61 7.92
C SER A 59 -19.88 -22.10 7.55
N PRO A 60 -21.04 -22.75 7.64
CA PRO A 60 -21.17 -24.15 7.25
C PRO A 60 -20.87 -24.32 5.75
N PRO A 61 -20.15 -25.38 5.34
CA PRO A 61 -20.00 -25.71 3.94
C PRO A 61 -21.37 -26.09 3.38
N ALA A 62 -21.87 -25.36 2.39
CA ALA A 62 -23.03 -25.83 1.65
C ALA A 62 -22.57 -26.88 0.63
N LEU A 63 -23.15 -28.07 0.70
CA LEU A 63 -22.89 -29.21 -0.20
C LEU A 63 -23.57 -29.06 -1.57
N THR A 64 -23.97 -27.83 -1.92
CA THR A 64 -24.74 -27.51 -3.12
C THR A 64 -23.99 -26.52 -4.00
N ASP A 65 -24.20 -26.64 -5.31
CA ASP A 65 -23.73 -25.64 -6.27
C ASP A 65 -24.29 -24.25 -5.88
N GLY A 66 -23.42 -23.24 -5.81
CA GLY A 66 -23.76 -21.91 -5.29
C GLY A 66 -23.58 -21.70 -3.78
N ALA A 67 -22.87 -22.61 -3.10
CA ALA A 67 -22.46 -22.44 -1.70
C ALA A 67 -21.79 -21.08 -1.43
N PRO A 68 -22.10 -20.39 -0.32
CA PRO A 68 -21.42 -19.16 0.03
C PRO A 68 -19.92 -19.42 0.28
N LEU A 69 -19.08 -18.52 -0.22
CA LEU A 69 -17.64 -18.59 0.00
C LEU A 69 -17.34 -18.51 1.50
N GLN A 70 -16.42 -19.35 2.00
CA GLN A 70 -15.99 -19.30 3.41
C GLN A 70 -15.05 -18.13 3.71
N TYR A 71 -14.51 -17.50 2.68
CA TYR A 71 -13.69 -16.30 2.78
C TYR A 71 -13.85 -15.44 1.53
N THR A 72 -13.50 -14.17 1.65
CA THR A 72 -13.51 -13.24 0.52
C THR A 72 -12.23 -12.42 0.52
N ARG A 73 -11.50 -12.45 -0.60
CA ARG A 73 -10.39 -11.50 -0.83
C ARG A 73 -11.00 -10.12 -1.04
N LEU A 74 -10.45 -9.12 -0.35
CA LEU A 74 -10.97 -7.76 -0.36
C LEU A 74 -10.07 -6.84 -1.18
N LEU A 75 -8.77 -6.88 -0.94
CA LEU A 75 -7.75 -6.07 -1.62
C LEU A 75 -6.43 -6.81 -1.68
N GLN A 76 -5.56 -6.42 -2.61
CA GLN A 76 -4.15 -6.81 -2.61
C GLN A 76 -3.24 -5.60 -2.83
N PHE A 77 -2.13 -5.56 -2.08
CA PHE A 77 -1.13 -4.51 -2.14
C PHE A 77 0.11 -5.05 -2.84
N ASP A 78 0.52 -4.38 -3.91
CA ASP A 78 1.69 -4.77 -4.70
C ASP A 78 2.95 -4.83 -3.83
N ILE A 79 3.80 -5.82 -4.01
CA ILE A 79 5.16 -5.81 -3.47
C ILE A 79 6.11 -5.70 -4.67
N PRO A 80 6.49 -4.47 -5.06
CA PRO A 80 7.44 -4.26 -6.13
C PRO A 80 8.75 -5.01 -5.86
N GLU A 81 9.21 -5.71 -6.89
CA GLU A 81 10.45 -6.48 -6.86
C GLU A 81 10.41 -7.64 -5.86
N GLY A 82 9.21 -8.19 -5.66
CA GLY A 82 8.88 -9.29 -4.77
C GLY A 82 9.73 -10.54 -4.97
N ASP A 83 10.57 -10.80 -3.99
CA ASP A 83 11.19 -12.10 -3.78
C ASP A 83 11.06 -12.38 -2.30
N ILE A 84 9.82 -12.65 -1.92
CA ILE A 84 9.38 -12.60 -0.55
C ILE A 84 9.82 -13.88 0.14
N VAL A 85 10.90 -13.80 0.90
CA VAL A 85 11.38 -14.91 1.74
C VAL A 85 11.66 -14.38 3.13
N TRP A 86 10.87 -14.80 4.13
CA TRP A 86 11.03 -14.37 5.54
C TRP A 86 11.01 -12.84 5.71
N MET A 87 10.02 -12.18 5.10
CA MET A 87 9.80 -10.74 5.12
C MET A 87 8.42 -10.47 5.69
N ARG A 88 8.29 -9.48 6.57
CA ARG A 88 7.05 -9.16 7.28
C ARG A 88 6.65 -7.72 7.04
N PHE A 89 5.35 -7.49 6.92
CA PHE A 89 4.76 -6.15 6.95
C PHE A 89 4.43 -5.73 8.37
N SER A 90 4.12 -4.44 8.53
CA SER A 90 3.60 -3.88 9.77
C SER A 90 2.45 -2.94 9.49
N LEU A 91 1.34 -3.11 10.20
CA LEU A 91 0.21 -2.20 10.15
C LEU A 91 0.23 -1.27 11.37
N PHE A 92 0.36 0.03 11.12
CA PHE A 92 -0.02 1.04 12.10
C PHE A 92 -1.55 1.15 12.12
N PRO A 93 -2.23 0.91 13.26
CA PRO A 93 -3.69 0.90 13.32
C PRO A 93 -4.34 2.29 13.25
N GLY A 94 -3.54 3.36 13.26
CA GLY A 94 -4.04 4.73 13.35
C GLY A 94 -4.24 5.20 14.79
N THR A 95 -4.47 6.51 14.92
CA THR A 95 -4.95 7.17 16.15
C THR A 95 -6.33 7.77 15.90
N GLU A 96 -6.85 8.56 16.83
CA GLU A 96 -8.08 9.34 16.60
C GLU A 96 -7.96 10.33 15.43
N THR A 97 -6.76 10.87 15.22
CA THR A 97 -6.49 11.90 14.22
C THR A 97 -5.80 11.36 12.96
N THR A 98 -5.34 10.11 12.99
CA THR A 98 -4.47 9.55 11.94
C THR A 98 -5.00 8.22 11.44
N GLY A 99 -4.98 8.03 10.12
CA GLY A 99 -5.44 6.79 9.48
C GLY A 99 -4.44 5.63 9.66
N PRO A 100 -4.91 4.39 9.43
CA PRO A 100 -4.05 3.23 9.47
C PRO A 100 -3.09 3.19 8.27
N VAL A 101 -1.84 2.78 8.51
CA VAL A 101 -0.77 2.78 7.50
C VAL A 101 -0.08 1.43 7.48
N LEU A 102 -0.10 0.78 6.32
CA LEU A 102 0.65 -0.44 6.05
C LEU A 102 2.06 -0.09 5.60
N ALA A 103 3.07 -0.78 6.14
CA ALA A 103 4.46 -0.69 5.71
C ALA A 103 5.04 -2.07 5.38
N PHE A 104 5.85 -2.13 4.33
CA PHE A 104 6.64 -3.30 3.95
C PHE A 104 7.99 -2.86 3.40
N CYS A 105 9.07 -3.55 3.76
CA CYS A 105 10.40 -3.29 3.19
C CYS A 105 10.82 -4.47 2.32
N ASN A 106 11.17 -4.18 1.07
CA ASN A 106 11.59 -5.19 0.10
C ASN A 106 13.09 -5.54 0.25
N LYS A 107 13.63 -6.33 -0.69
CA LYS A 107 15.03 -6.79 -0.66
C LYS A 107 16.07 -5.74 -1.10
N PHE A 108 15.62 -4.57 -1.55
CA PHE A 108 16.42 -3.48 -2.13
C PHE A 108 16.40 -2.23 -1.24
N SER A 109 16.32 -2.39 0.09
CA SER A 109 16.22 -1.27 1.03
C SER A 109 15.03 -0.33 0.78
N LYS A 110 14.01 -0.76 0.03
CA LYS A 110 12.86 0.08 -0.33
C LYS A 110 11.69 -0.22 0.59
N VAL A 111 11.25 0.81 1.30
CA VAL A 111 10.10 0.76 2.20
C VAL A 111 8.89 1.35 1.48
N SER A 112 7.88 0.52 1.27
CA SER A 112 6.61 0.87 0.65
C SER A 112 5.54 1.11 1.71
N PHE A 113 4.72 2.14 1.51
CA PHE A 113 3.66 2.55 2.41
C PHE A 113 2.31 2.69 1.72
N TRP A 114 1.24 2.21 2.37
CA TRP A 114 -0.15 2.43 1.98
C TRP A 114 -0.92 3.04 3.13
N ASP A 115 -1.53 4.20 2.88
CA ASP A 115 -2.41 4.88 3.82
C ASP A 115 -3.85 4.48 3.51
N LEU A 116 -4.40 3.58 4.31
CA LEU A 116 -5.69 2.94 4.04
C LEU A 116 -6.84 3.96 4.05
N ARG A 117 -6.71 5.07 4.77
CA ARG A 117 -7.69 6.17 4.76
C ARG A 117 -7.78 6.84 3.39
N ARG A 118 -6.69 6.88 2.62
CA ARG A 118 -6.71 7.45 1.26
C ARG A 118 -7.54 6.62 0.28
N LEU A 119 -7.70 5.32 0.54
CA LEU A 119 -8.55 4.47 -0.29
C LEU A 119 -10.02 4.89 -0.14
N GLU A 120 -10.48 5.09 1.09
CA GLU A 120 -11.84 5.59 1.39
C GLU A 120 -12.06 7.00 0.85
N GLU A 121 -11.11 7.91 1.07
CA GLU A 121 -11.20 9.29 0.57
C GLU A 121 -11.27 9.31 -0.97
N TYR A 122 -10.50 8.46 -1.66
CA TYR A 122 -10.56 8.31 -3.11
C TYR A 122 -11.91 7.75 -3.58
N ALA A 123 -12.42 6.69 -2.94
CA ALA A 123 -13.73 6.12 -3.26
C ALA A 123 -14.86 7.15 -3.11
N SER A 124 -14.78 8.02 -2.12
CA SER A 124 -15.79 9.07 -1.91
C SER A 124 -15.76 10.18 -2.98
N ILE A 125 -14.57 10.55 -3.47
CA ILE A 125 -14.46 11.65 -4.45
C ILE A 125 -14.67 11.19 -5.88
N ILE A 126 -14.31 9.94 -6.23
CA ILE A 126 -14.48 9.43 -7.59
C ILE A 126 -15.96 9.29 -7.98
N SER A 127 -16.86 9.09 -7.01
CA SER A 127 -18.32 9.15 -7.22
C SER A 127 -18.83 10.57 -7.53
N THR A 128 -18.02 11.61 -7.30
CA THR A 128 -18.35 13.02 -7.57
C THR A 128 -17.28 13.66 -8.47
N PRO A 129 -17.27 13.37 -9.79
CA PRO A 129 -16.18 13.74 -10.70
C PRO A 129 -16.02 15.25 -10.89
N GLU A 130 -16.98 16.08 -10.48
CA GLU A 130 -16.82 17.54 -10.46
C GLU A 130 -15.86 18.00 -9.37
N LYS A 131 -15.99 17.43 -8.16
CA LYS A 131 -15.14 17.75 -7.00
C LYS A 131 -13.68 17.38 -7.23
N ILE A 132 -13.43 16.34 -8.02
CA ILE A 132 -12.06 15.92 -8.33
C ILE A 132 -11.34 16.93 -9.22
N LYS A 133 -12.03 17.83 -9.92
CA LYS A 133 -11.40 18.88 -10.75
C LYS A 133 -11.16 20.17 -9.98
N ASP A 134 -11.91 20.39 -8.90
CA ASP A 134 -11.75 21.53 -8.01
C ASP A 134 -10.51 21.38 -7.10
N PRO A 135 -9.51 22.27 -7.17
CA PRO A 135 -8.31 22.19 -6.33
C PRO A 135 -8.57 22.40 -4.83
N VAL A 136 -9.67 23.03 -4.44
CA VAL A 136 -10.05 23.25 -3.03
C VAL A 136 -10.68 21.99 -2.44
N LEU A 137 -11.54 21.32 -3.22
CA LEU A 137 -12.25 20.12 -2.78
C LEU A 137 -11.44 18.84 -2.97
N ARG A 138 -10.47 18.82 -3.89
CA ARG A 138 -9.63 17.64 -4.15
C ARG A 138 -8.70 17.34 -2.96
N PRO A 139 -8.66 16.10 -2.46
CA PRO A 139 -7.67 15.68 -1.49
C PRO A 139 -6.25 15.96 -1.96
N LYS A 140 -5.43 16.52 -1.07
CA LYS A 140 -4.06 16.97 -1.38
C LYS A 140 -3.12 15.88 -1.89
N PHE A 141 -3.44 14.60 -1.63
CA PHE A 141 -2.64 13.47 -2.11
C PHE A 141 -2.93 13.11 -3.59
N LEU A 142 -4.03 13.60 -4.17
CA LEU A 142 -4.37 13.42 -5.58
C LEU A 142 -3.73 14.52 -6.42
N ASN A 143 -2.42 14.41 -6.65
CA ASN A 143 -1.72 15.35 -7.51
C ASN A 143 -2.07 15.08 -8.99
N PRO A 144 -2.63 16.06 -9.73
CA PRO A 144 -2.88 15.89 -11.16
C PRO A 144 -1.59 15.80 -11.95
N TYR A 145 -1.58 14.96 -12.97
CA TYR A 145 -0.50 14.90 -13.94
C TYR A 145 -0.50 16.16 -14.81
N GLN A 146 0.60 16.90 -14.74
CA GLN A 146 0.83 18.07 -15.58
C GLN A 146 1.79 17.70 -16.71
N ARG A 147 1.36 17.89 -17.96
CA ARG A 147 2.24 17.72 -19.11
C ARG A 147 3.21 18.91 -19.14
N ARG A 148 4.48 18.67 -18.81
CA ARG A 148 5.54 19.65 -19.06
C ARG A 148 5.63 19.89 -20.56
N GLN A 149 5.28 21.09 -21.01
CA GLN A 149 5.68 21.56 -22.34
C GLN A 149 7.19 21.75 -22.30
N ARG A 150 7.95 20.74 -22.72
CA ARG A 150 9.34 20.96 -23.11
C ARG A 150 9.28 21.85 -24.35
N GLY A 151 9.41 23.16 -24.16
CA GLY A 151 9.76 24.06 -25.25
C GLY A 151 10.99 23.48 -25.97
N ARG A 152 11.00 23.54 -27.30
CA ARG A 152 12.14 23.17 -28.14
C ARG A 152 13.33 24.08 -27.79
N GLY A 153 14.03 23.74 -26.71
CA GLY A 153 15.30 24.33 -26.34
C GLY A 153 16.37 23.80 -27.28
N ILE A 154 17.00 24.72 -28.01
CA ILE A 154 18.11 24.49 -28.93
C ILE A 154 19.15 23.57 -28.27
N ILE A 155 19.49 22.49 -28.98
CA ILE A 155 20.54 21.55 -28.62
C ILE A 155 21.88 22.32 -28.58
N ARG A 156 22.38 22.61 -27.38
CA ARG A 156 23.82 22.77 -27.15
C ARG A 156 24.27 21.65 -26.22
N GLY A 157 25.00 20.71 -26.81
CA GLY A 157 25.43 19.50 -26.15
C GLY A 157 26.42 19.77 -25.01
N ARG A 158 26.29 18.99 -23.93
CA ARG A 158 27.44 18.55 -23.13
C ARG A 158 27.14 17.18 -22.52
N ARG A 159 28.22 16.41 -22.42
CA ARG A 159 28.33 14.95 -22.23
C ARG A 159 27.66 14.38 -20.98
N ARG A 160 27.37 13.06 -21.07
CA ARG A 160 26.83 12.13 -20.07
C ARG A 160 27.60 12.13 -18.73
N SER A 161 26.86 12.03 -17.63
CA SER A 161 27.20 11.24 -16.43
C SER A 161 25.92 10.77 -15.73
N ASN A 162 26.05 9.66 -14.98
CA ASN A 162 25.01 8.74 -14.50
C ASN A 162 23.90 9.27 -13.56
N SER A 163 22.84 8.44 -13.50
CA SER A 163 21.85 8.23 -12.42
C SER A 163 20.58 9.10 -12.38
N PRO A 164 19.38 8.48 -12.38
CA PRO A 164 18.16 9.12 -11.92
C PRO A 164 17.60 8.39 -10.68
N THR A 165 18.03 8.82 -9.50
CA THR A 165 17.19 8.76 -8.30
C THR A 165 17.00 10.18 -7.83
N ASP A 166 15.96 10.83 -8.34
CA ASP A 166 15.43 12.02 -7.69
C ASP A 166 13.95 12.18 -7.99
N SER A 167 13.14 12.02 -6.96
CA SER A 167 11.81 12.63 -6.88
C SER A 167 11.62 13.15 -5.46
N THR A 168 12.55 14.01 -5.08
CA THR A 168 12.31 15.02 -4.04
C THR A 168 11.47 16.12 -4.69
N ALA A 169 10.23 16.31 -4.23
CA ALA A 169 9.45 17.49 -4.58
C ALA A 169 10.20 18.73 -4.09
N SER A 170 10.80 19.48 -5.01
CA SER A 170 11.32 20.81 -4.72
C SER A 170 10.33 21.85 -5.21
N GLN A 171 9.85 22.66 -4.27
CA GLN A 171 9.35 24.00 -4.57
C GLN A 171 10.48 24.71 -5.33
N ARG A 172 10.26 24.97 -6.62
CA ARG A 172 11.06 25.90 -7.40
C ARG A 172 10.13 27.03 -7.81
N SER A 173 10.36 28.20 -7.22
CA SER A 173 9.78 29.46 -7.64
C SER A 173 10.42 29.86 -8.97
N GLY A 174 9.87 29.36 -10.07
CA GLY A 174 10.07 29.85 -11.42
C GLY A 174 8.69 29.96 -12.05
N GLY A 175 8.37 31.09 -12.67
CA GLY A 175 7.05 31.32 -13.28
C GLY A 175 6.77 30.29 -14.38
N ASP A 176 6.14 29.18 -13.99
CA ASP A 176 5.74 28.12 -14.90
C ASP A 176 4.40 28.50 -15.52
N VAL A 177 4.37 28.62 -16.85
CA VAL A 177 3.12 28.59 -17.61
C VAL A 177 2.43 27.27 -17.24
N ALA A 178 1.27 27.36 -16.58
CA ALA A 178 0.54 26.19 -16.10
C ALA A 178 0.35 25.20 -17.25
N GLY A 179 1.10 24.09 -17.21
CA GLY A 179 0.97 23.03 -18.20
C GLY A 179 -0.45 22.48 -18.18
N THR A 180 -1.01 22.19 -19.35
CA THR A 180 -2.34 21.58 -19.45
C THR A 180 -2.37 20.28 -18.64
N VAL A 181 -3.35 20.17 -17.75
CA VAL A 181 -3.56 18.98 -16.92
C VAL A 181 -4.10 17.86 -17.78
N ASP A 182 -3.48 16.69 -17.70
CA ASP A 182 -3.94 15.47 -18.36
C ASP A 182 -4.79 14.68 -17.36
N TRP A 183 -6.11 14.84 -17.44
CA TRP A 183 -7.03 14.21 -16.50
C TRP A 183 -7.12 12.69 -16.67
N GLU A 184 -6.97 12.18 -17.88
CA GLU A 184 -7.01 10.74 -18.16
C GLU A 184 -5.80 10.06 -17.52
N LYS A 185 -4.60 10.61 -17.74
CA LYS A 185 -3.38 10.09 -17.12
C LYS A 185 -3.36 10.28 -15.60
N SER A 186 -3.95 11.36 -15.10
CA SER A 186 -4.14 11.57 -13.66
C SER A 186 -5.02 10.47 -13.06
N LYS A 187 -6.18 10.22 -13.69
CA LYS A 187 -7.14 9.21 -13.25
C LYS A 187 -6.52 7.81 -13.26
N ALA A 188 -5.86 7.41 -14.35
CA ALA A 188 -5.18 6.12 -14.44
C ALA A 188 -4.13 5.94 -13.32
N GLY A 189 -3.33 6.99 -13.06
CA GLY A 189 -2.34 6.96 -11.98
C GLY A 189 -2.95 6.95 -10.57
N TRP A 190 -4.15 7.48 -10.38
CA TRP A 190 -4.86 7.39 -9.10
C TRP A 190 -5.52 6.03 -8.93
N GLU A 191 -6.15 5.48 -9.97
CA GLU A 191 -6.77 4.16 -9.96
C GLU A 191 -5.77 3.05 -9.61
N MET A 192 -4.53 3.15 -10.11
CA MET A 192 -3.46 2.22 -9.79
C MET A 192 -3.10 2.16 -8.29
N ARG A 193 -3.36 3.23 -7.52
CA ARG A 193 -2.98 3.34 -6.10
C ARG A 193 -4.17 3.25 -5.14
N TYR A 194 -5.37 3.58 -5.61
CA TYR A 194 -6.49 3.85 -4.72
C TYR A 194 -7.80 3.15 -5.10
N ALA A 195 -7.92 2.55 -6.30
CA ALA A 195 -9.18 1.91 -6.70
C ALA A 195 -9.40 0.57 -5.97
N MET A 196 -10.60 0.39 -5.41
CA MET A 196 -10.98 -0.80 -4.61
C MET A 196 -12.07 -1.65 -5.28
N ASP A 197 -12.26 -1.47 -6.59
CA ASP A 197 -13.33 -2.10 -7.38
C ASP A 197 -13.04 -3.56 -7.75
N ASP A 198 -11.77 -3.92 -7.86
CA ASP A 198 -11.32 -5.28 -8.18
C ASP A 198 -10.42 -5.86 -7.08
N PRO A 199 -10.84 -6.90 -6.34
CA PRO A 199 -10.04 -7.54 -5.30
C PRO A 199 -8.75 -8.22 -5.80
N LEU A 200 -8.64 -8.47 -7.10
CA LEU A 200 -7.49 -9.10 -7.76
C LEU A 200 -6.58 -8.08 -8.46
N LYS A 201 -6.84 -6.80 -8.28
CA LYS A 201 -5.98 -5.73 -8.80
C LYS A 201 -4.98 -5.29 -7.75
N ASP A 202 -3.71 -5.26 -8.13
CA ASP A 202 -2.62 -4.80 -7.28
C ASP A 202 -2.64 -3.29 -7.06
N LEU A 203 -2.69 -2.90 -5.78
CA LEU A 203 -2.56 -1.51 -5.35
C LEU A 203 -1.09 -1.13 -5.21
N ALA A 204 -0.63 -0.24 -6.08
CA ALA A 204 0.71 0.31 -5.99
C ALA A 204 0.91 1.11 -4.68
N PRO A 205 2.14 1.15 -4.12
CA PRO A 205 2.45 1.95 -2.95
C PRO A 205 2.05 3.41 -3.10
N HIS A 206 1.54 4.01 -2.01
CA HIS A 206 1.23 5.44 -1.96
C HIS A 206 2.49 6.27 -1.79
N ARG A 207 3.50 5.68 -1.13
CA ARG A 207 4.84 6.23 -0.95
C ARG A 207 5.85 5.10 -0.94
N GLU A 208 7.01 5.35 -1.54
CA GLU A 208 8.18 4.50 -1.43
C GLU A 208 9.34 5.35 -0.92
N GLU A 209 10.14 4.80 -0.03
CA GLU A 209 11.37 5.41 0.48
C GLU A 209 12.51 4.39 0.37
N VAL A 210 13.58 4.77 -0.33
CA VAL A 210 14.81 3.96 -0.37
C VAL A 210 15.70 4.41 0.77
N VAL A 211 16.05 3.50 1.67
CA VAL A 211 17.01 3.79 2.74
C VAL A 211 18.37 4.03 2.09
N LYS A 212 18.87 5.26 2.24
CA LYS A 212 20.12 5.69 1.60
C LYS A 212 21.33 5.11 2.31
N GLY A 213 22.39 4.87 1.54
CA GLY A 213 23.73 4.55 2.05
C GLY A 213 23.97 3.08 2.37
N LEU A 214 22.93 2.22 2.37
CA LEU A 214 23.05 0.79 2.64
C LEU A 214 22.04 -0.02 1.83
N ASP A 215 22.52 -1.07 1.17
CA ASP A 215 21.70 -2.11 0.57
C ASP A 215 21.45 -3.23 1.58
N PHE A 216 20.18 -3.49 1.91
CA PHE A 216 19.79 -4.55 2.83
C PHE A 216 18.42 -5.13 2.47
N CYS A 217 18.24 -6.39 2.85
CA CYS A 217 16.98 -7.09 2.76
C CYS A 217 16.13 -6.79 4.00
N GLY A 218 14.99 -6.12 3.82
CA GLY A 218 14.03 -5.85 4.89
C GLY A 218 13.45 -7.14 5.47
N ARG A 219 13.36 -7.23 6.80
CA ARG A 219 12.84 -8.42 7.52
C ARG A 219 11.59 -8.14 8.32
N GLN A 220 11.54 -6.97 8.96
CA GLN A 220 10.40 -6.56 9.78
C GLN A 220 10.30 -5.04 9.81
N ALA A 221 9.08 -4.55 9.94
CA ALA A 221 8.79 -3.16 10.28
C ALA A 221 8.03 -3.07 11.61
N ALA A 222 8.18 -1.96 12.31
CA ALA A 222 7.44 -1.66 13.53
C ALA A 222 7.16 -0.16 13.62
N TRP A 223 6.07 0.20 14.29
CA TRP A 223 5.62 1.58 14.42
C TRP A 223 5.71 2.04 15.87
N SER A 224 6.02 3.32 16.09
CA SER A 224 5.79 3.96 17.38
C SER A 224 4.29 4.03 17.70
N PRO A 225 3.88 4.12 18.98
CA PRO A 225 2.46 4.14 19.36
C PRO A 225 1.63 5.25 18.69
N ASP A 226 2.27 6.39 18.41
CA ASP A 226 1.68 7.54 17.73
C ASP A 226 1.88 7.55 16.21
N GLY A 227 2.58 6.55 15.67
CA GLY A 227 2.92 6.42 14.27
C GLY A 227 3.84 7.52 13.72
N ARG A 228 4.51 8.32 14.58
CA ARG A 228 5.52 9.30 14.12
C ARG A 228 6.78 8.63 13.56
N TRP A 229 7.07 7.41 14.02
CA TRP A 229 8.25 6.65 13.63
C TRP A 229 7.87 5.29 13.06
N CYS A 230 8.50 4.92 11.96
CA CYS A 230 8.52 3.57 11.43
C CYS A 230 9.98 3.08 11.47
N VAL A 231 10.22 1.97 12.15
CA VAL A 231 11.53 1.32 12.21
C VAL A 231 11.50 0.08 11.34
N VAL A 232 12.45 -0.03 10.42
CA VAL A 232 12.65 -1.21 9.59
C VAL A 232 13.97 -1.85 9.96
N VAL A 233 13.99 -3.16 10.11
CA VAL A 233 15.21 -3.94 10.40
C VAL A 233 15.44 -4.99 9.32
N GLY A 234 16.70 -5.33 9.07
CA GLY A 234 17.05 -6.18 7.94
C GLY A 234 18.35 -6.97 8.08
N SER A 235 18.80 -7.49 6.94
CA SER A 235 20.08 -8.21 6.83
C SER A 235 21.27 -7.36 7.31
N MET A 236 22.38 -8.03 7.62
CA MET A 236 23.65 -7.38 8.02
C MET A 236 23.54 -6.52 9.29
N GLY A 237 22.53 -6.74 10.14
CA GLY A 237 22.32 -5.96 11.36
C GLY A 237 21.89 -4.51 11.10
N VAL A 238 21.41 -4.20 9.89
CA VAL A 238 20.99 -2.86 9.50
C VAL A 238 19.58 -2.57 10.00
N TRP A 239 19.38 -1.34 10.45
CA TRP A 239 18.07 -0.79 10.77
C TRP A 239 17.96 0.64 10.25
N ALA A 240 16.74 1.03 9.88
CA ALA A 240 16.41 2.35 9.38
C ALA A 240 15.26 2.92 10.21
N VAL A 241 15.35 4.22 10.50
CA VAL A 241 14.30 4.97 11.21
C VAL A 241 13.72 5.99 10.26
N LEU A 242 12.45 5.84 9.92
CA LEU A 242 11.71 6.78 9.10
C LEU A 242 10.81 7.62 10.00
N GLN A 243 10.88 8.94 9.85
CA GLN A 243 10.05 9.88 10.60
C GLN A 243 9.00 10.54 9.71
N ARG A 244 7.81 10.78 10.25
CA ARG A 244 6.85 11.75 9.71
C ARG A 244 6.49 12.80 10.75
N TRP A 245 6.07 13.98 10.28
CA TRP A 245 5.74 15.15 11.11
C TRP A 245 6.87 15.67 12.01
N GLY A 246 8.11 15.29 11.71
CA GLY A 246 9.27 15.90 12.35
C GLY A 246 9.40 17.36 11.95
N ASN A 247 9.68 18.22 12.93
CA ASN A 247 10.18 19.55 12.63
C ASN A 247 11.51 19.37 11.92
N LYS A 248 11.64 19.87 10.70
CA LYS A 248 12.96 19.92 10.06
C LYS A 248 13.84 20.76 10.98
N ALA A 249 14.88 20.15 11.56
CA ALA A 249 15.94 20.93 12.17
C ALA A 249 16.44 21.87 11.08
N THR A 250 16.25 23.17 11.28
CA THR A 250 16.96 24.19 10.52
C THR A 250 18.44 23.94 10.75
N GLU A 251 19.12 23.37 9.76
CA GLU A 251 20.58 23.24 9.85
C GLU A 251 21.17 24.64 10.05
N PRO A 252 22.05 24.83 11.05
CA PRO A 252 22.83 26.05 11.14
C PRO A 252 23.74 26.11 9.90
N HIS A 253 23.56 27.12 9.08
CA HIS A 253 24.55 27.50 8.08
C HIS A 253 25.86 27.77 8.81
N ASN A 254 26.87 26.95 8.54
CA ASN A 254 28.26 27.21 8.88
C ASN A 254 28.99 27.71 7.63
#